data_AF-A0A317IQQ9-F1
#
_entry.id   AF-A0A317IQQ9-F1
#
_cell.length_a   1.000
_cell.length_b   1.000
_cell.length_c   1.000
_cell.angle_alpha   90.00
_cell.angle_beta   90.00
_cell.angle_gamma   90.00
#
_symmetry.space_group_name_H-M   'P 1'
#
loop_
_entity.id
_entity.type
_entity.pdbx_description
1 polymer ?
#
loop_
_entity_poly.entity_id
_entity_poly.type
_entity_poly.pdbx_seq_one_letter_code
_entity_poly.pdbx_strand_id
1 'polypeptide(L)'
;MCLQHLNHATGSYFSACSLACGLRSETVGYRRCKMNIKAIPIILGTAAFWPLFPWYLRRLSDGSEDSLGVLALITALVLAMFGYYKQKLMQPSLPTKFSMNWLFLSGLLLSYILLLHHAPNLVLAIVMVLSLWLFLDRYLIWAGSVPILGLMLLSLPIISSLNFFAGFPLRLGISHIVAALLSICSFSVDLAGTMLSANGQEINIDAPCAGIHFLWFSAYLGLLLAYREQAKVRRTLTLICISVASAIVGNVFRSLILSLLYLSGFASMADNPYVHEGLGAACFALTSTLILLASKHSYKPGGPSETPTVSSQSSDELRPAYRRRLKLPVTVYCLLCLVAGSAPLVQARSVDASLAIKPDPWHDRAEQYSLKRIPLSSLERQFQSRFPGEIAKFSDGQSEIIFRTIKSPTRQLHPAEDCLKGTGYKLSKDCLTKDDQGVLWHTLIAERDQRKLNVSERIIDHHGHSWLRASDWYWAAMIGQTKGPWLSITKVRHIKSG
;
A
#
# COMPACT_ATOMS: atom_id res chain seq x y z
N MET A 1 21.27 -59.07 58.95
CA MET A 1 22.07 -58.29 59.93
C MET A 1 21.80 -56.83 59.69
N CYS A 2 21.21 -56.16 60.69
CA CYS A 2 20.56 -54.82 60.70
C CYS A 2 19.46 -54.63 59.61
N LEU A 3 18.29 -55.27 59.71
CA LEU A 3 17.07 -54.90 60.50
C LEU A 3 16.54 -53.48 60.19
N GLN A 4 15.26 -53.18 59.94
CA GLN A 4 14.02 -53.88 59.56
C GLN A 4 12.91 -52.78 59.51
N HIS A 5 11.85 -53.00 58.72
CA HIS A 5 10.47 -52.49 58.89
C HIS A 5 10.04 -51.04 58.51
N LEU A 6 9.32 -50.95 57.37
CA LEU A 6 7.86 -50.75 57.21
C LEU A 6 7.10 -49.59 57.93
N ASN A 7 6.39 -48.82 57.09
CA ASN A 7 4.95 -48.47 57.13
C ASN A 7 4.38 -47.19 57.81
N HIS A 8 3.47 -46.58 57.02
CA HIS A 8 2.21 -45.88 57.33
C HIS A 8 2.14 -44.49 58.00
N ALA A 9 1.75 -43.51 57.17
CA ALA A 9 0.48 -42.76 57.19
C ALA A 9 -0.06 -42.09 58.48
N THR A 10 -0.34 -40.78 58.31
CA THR A 10 -1.50 -39.98 58.78
C THR A 10 -1.68 -39.69 60.28
N GLY A 11 -1.83 -38.39 60.59
CA GLY A 11 -2.30 -37.91 61.89
C GLY A 11 -2.25 -36.39 62.00
N SER A 12 -3.24 -35.71 61.42
CA SER A 12 -3.55 -34.30 61.68
C SER A 12 -4.20 -34.15 63.06
N TYR A 13 -4.06 -32.94 63.64
CA TYR A 13 -5.05 -32.20 64.47
C TYR A 13 -4.66 -31.78 65.91
N PHE A 14 -4.85 -30.46 66.14
CA PHE A 14 -5.15 -29.73 67.38
C PHE A 14 -4.08 -29.60 68.48
N SER A 15 -3.51 -28.39 68.64
CA SER A 15 -4.05 -27.40 69.61
C SER A 15 -3.20 -26.13 69.63
N ALA A 16 -3.88 -25.00 69.77
CA ALA A 16 -3.41 -23.64 69.71
C ALA A 16 -3.26 -23.00 71.10
N CYS A 17 -2.38 -22.01 71.22
CA CYS A 17 -2.51 -20.88 72.14
C CYS A 17 -1.72 -19.71 71.50
N SER A 18 -2.37 -18.73 70.84
CA SER A 18 -2.91 -17.48 71.42
C SER A 18 -1.87 -16.74 72.28
N LEU A 19 -1.54 -15.46 72.11
CA LEU A 19 -2.38 -14.32 71.76
C LEU A 19 -1.48 -13.07 71.53
N ALA A 20 -1.72 -12.30 70.47
CA ALA A 20 -1.63 -10.82 70.48
C ALA A 20 -2.19 -10.27 69.17
N CYS A 21 -3.48 -9.90 69.22
CA CYS A 21 -4.26 -9.32 68.14
C CYS A 21 -3.94 -7.82 67.98
N GLY A 22 -3.87 -7.36 66.73
CA GLY A 22 -3.68 -5.95 66.38
C GLY A 22 -4.03 -5.72 64.91
N LEU A 23 -5.33 -5.75 64.62
CA LEU A 23 -6.00 -5.32 63.39
C LEU A 23 -5.20 -4.31 62.53
N ARG A 24 -4.89 -4.67 61.29
CA ARG A 24 -4.77 -3.69 60.20
C ARG A 24 -5.45 -4.21 58.94
N SER A 25 -6.66 -3.69 58.78
CA SER A 25 -7.41 -3.43 57.56
C SER A 25 -6.71 -3.79 56.25
N GLU A 26 -7.41 -4.61 55.48
CA GLU A 26 -7.42 -4.55 54.02
C GLU A 26 -7.34 -3.10 53.54
N THR A 27 -6.24 -2.77 52.86
CA THR A 27 -6.29 -1.74 51.83
C THR A 27 -6.06 -2.46 50.53
N VAL A 28 -7.17 -2.75 49.85
CA VAL A 28 -7.20 -2.97 48.40
C VAL A 28 -6.56 -1.73 47.80
N GLY A 29 -5.25 -1.82 47.59
CA GLY A 29 -4.46 -0.77 46.96
C GLY A 29 -4.98 -0.62 45.55
N TYR A 30 -5.87 0.34 45.34
CA TYR A 30 -6.24 0.85 44.03
C TYR A 30 -4.92 1.16 43.33
N ARG A 31 -4.47 0.28 42.42
CA ARG A 31 -3.35 0.58 41.51
C ARG A 31 -3.87 1.69 40.63
N ARG A 32 -3.80 2.93 41.12
CA ARG A 32 -3.91 4.13 40.32
C ARG A 32 -2.92 3.89 39.19
N CYS A 33 -3.44 3.70 37.98
CA CYS A 33 -2.64 3.51 36.79
C CYS A 33 -1.85 4.81 36.62
N LYS A 34 -0.71 4.93 37.31
CA LYS A 34 0.20 6.07 37.19
C LYS A 34 0.72 5.97 35.78
N MET A 35 0.06 6.67 34.87
CA MET A 35 0.51 6.85 33.50
C MET A 35 1.97 7.25 33.59
N ASN A 36 2.84 6.37 33.12
CA ASN A 36 4.27 6.62 33.14
C ASN A 36 4.48 7.94 32.41
N ILE A 37 4.98 8.99 33.07
CA ILE A 37 5.14 10.34 32.48
C ILE A 37 5.91 10.27 31.15
N LYS A 38 6.73 9.24 30.97
CA LYS A 38 7.46 8.92 29.73
C LYS A 38 6.59 8.46 28.55
N ALA A 39 5.32 8.08 28.77
CA ALA A 39 4.37 7.69 27.74
C ALA A 39 3.63 8.89 27.12
N ILE A 40 3.58 10.03 27.82
CA ILE A 40 2.86 11.24 27.38
C ILE A 40 3.32 11.70 25.99
N PRO A 41 4.62 11.83 25.67
CA PRO A 41 5.04 12.26 24.34
C PRO A 41 4.65 11.26 23.23
N ILE A 42 4.64 9.96 23.50
CA ILE A 42 4.21 8.96 22.51
C ILE A 42 2.72 9.08 22.24
N ILE A 43 1.91 9.24 23.29
CA ILE A 43 0.46 9.43 23.16
C ILE A 43 0.17 10.70 22.36
N LEU A 44 0.82 11.81 22.70
CA LEU A 44 0.70 13.08 21.96
C LEU A 44 1.16 12.94 20.51
N GLY A 45 2.26 12.24 20.26
CA GLY A 45 2.78 11.97 18.92
C GLY A 45 1.82 11.17 18.06
N THR A 46 1.26 10.08 18.59
CA THR A 46 0.25 9.28 17.88
C THR A 46 -1.03 10.07 17.67
N ALA A 47 -1.48 10.85 18.66
CA ALA A 47 -2.67 11.69 18.56
C ALA A 47 -2.50 12.84 17.56
N ALA A 48 -1.29 13.35 17.34
CA ALA A 48 -1.02 14.39 16.35
C ALA A 48 -1.37 13.95 14.92
N PHE A 49 -1.30 12.64 14.62
CA PHE A 49 -1.67 12.08 13.31
C PHE A 49 -3.16 11.72 13.18
N TRP A 50 -4.01 12.15 14.12
CA TRP A 50 -5.45 11.84 14.11
C TRP A 50 -6.20 12.05 12.77
N PRO A 51 -5.85 13.04 11.92
CA PRO A 51 -6.57 13.27 10.65
C PRO A 51 -6.35 12.16 9.62
N LEU A 52 -5.26 11.41 9.75
CA LEU A 52 -4.91 10.33 8.83
C LEU A 52 -5.70 9.05 9.12
N PHE A 53 -6.13 8.81 10.37
CA PHE A 53 -6.87 7.58 10.70
C PHE A 53 -8.22 7.48 9.97
N PRO A 54 -9.08 8.52 9.92
CA PRO A 54 -10.31 8.46 9.14
C PRO A 54 -10.06 8.23 7.64
N TRP A 55 -9.02 8.83 7.08
CA TRP A 55 -8.64 8.62 5.68
C TRP A 55 -8.21 7.16 5.44
N TYR A 56 -7.36 6.61 6.30
CA TYR A 56 -6.89 5.24 6.22
C TYR A 56 -8.05 4.24 6.36
N LEU A 57 -8.91 4.43 7.36
CA LEU A 57 -10.08 3.58 7.59
C LEU A 57 -11.08 3.62 6.42
N ARG A 58 -11.34 4.82 5.86
CA ARG A 58 -12.20 4.95 4.67
C ARG A 58 -11.63 4.16 3.49
N ARG A 59 -10.32 4.23 3.26
CA ARG A 59 -9.66 3.46 2.19
C ARG A 59 -9.70 1.96 2.38
N LEU A 60 -9.75 1.48 3.62
CA LEU A 60 -9.96 0.06 3.89
C LEU A 60 -11.43 -0.37 3.68
N SER A 61 -12.38 0.56 3.77
CA SER A 61 -13.82 0.26 3.73
C SER A 61 -14.50 0.47 2.37
N ASP A 62 -13.92 1.30 1.49
CA ASP A 62 -14.57 1.73 0.24
C ASP A 62 -14.40 0.75 -0.93
N GLY A 63 -13.78 -0.42 -0.69
CA GLY A 63 -13.57 -1.48 -1.68
C GLY A 63 -12.60 -1.12 -2.81
N SER A 64 -11.92 0.02 -2.73
CA SER A 64 -10.97 0.49 -3.75
C SER A 64 -9.56 -0.05 -3.58
N GLU A 65 -9.24 -0.58 -2.40
CA GLU A 65 -7.97 -1.22 -2.08
C GLU A 65 -8.22 -2.68 -1.66
N ASP A 66 -7.29 -3.55 -2.00
CA ASP A 66 -7.37 -4.95 -1.58
C ASP A 66 -7.11 -5.07 -0.07
N SER A 67 -7.73 -6.09 0.55
CA SER A 67 -7.61 -6.38 1.99
C SER A 67 -6.19 -6.81 2.43
N LEU A 68 -5.25 -6.92 1.48
CA LEU A 68 -3.86 -7.32 1.72
C LEU A 68 -3.14 -6.40 2.71
N GLY A 69 -3.42 -5.09 2.69
CA GLY A 69 -2.84 -4.14 3.65
C GLY A 69 -3.18 -4.50 5.11
N VAL A 70 -4.41 -4.99 5.35
CA VAL A 70 -4.86 -5.45 6.68
C VAL A 70 -4.08 -6.67 7.14
N LEU A 71 -3.81 -7.61 6.22
CA LEU A 71 -2.98 -8.77 6.51
C LEU A 71 -1.58 -8.35 6.98
N ALA A 72 -0.92 -7.43 6.27
CA ALA A 72 0.40 -6.94 6.67
C ALA A 72 0.37 -6.22 8.03
N LEU A 73 -0.68 -5.45 8.31
CA LEU A 73 -0.86 -4.78 9.61
C LEU A 73 -1.00 -5.78 10.75
N ILE A 74 -1.89 -6.78 10.61
CA ILE A 74 -2.10 -7.82 11.62
C ILE A 74 -0.80 -8.57 11.88
N THR A 75 -0.10 -8.97 10.82
CA THR A 75 1.19 -9.65 10.93
C THR A 75 2.22 -8.78 11.64
N ALA A 76 2.35 -7.50 11.29
CA ALA A 76 3.25 -6.57 11.98
C ALA A 76 2.96 -6.48 13.48
N LEU A 77 1.67 -6.37 13.87
CA LEU A 77 1.24 -6.29 15.26
C LEU A 77 1.53 -7.60 16.02
N VAL A 78 1.20 -8.76 15.44
CA VAL A 78 1.45 -10.07 16.05
C VAL A 78 2.95 -10.30 16.27
N LEU A 79 3.77 -10.03 15.25
CA LEU A 79 5.22 -10.17 15.35
C LEU A 79 5.81 -9.17 16.35
N ALA A 80 5.32 -7.93 16.39
CA ALA A 80 5.74 -6.94 17.37
C ALA A 80 5.40 -7.38 18.81
N MET A 81 4.17 -7.87 19.04
CA MET A 81 3.76 -8.39 20.35
C MET A 81 4.64 -9.59 20.76
N PHE A 82 4.84 -10.55 19.87
CA PHE A 82 5.67 -11.72 20.16
C PHE A 82 7.13 -11.33 20.47
N GLY A 83 7.70 -10.42 19.68
CA GLY A 83 9.03 -9.86 19.91
C GLY A 83 9.15 -9.19 21.29
N TYR A 84 8.17 -8.39 21.67
CA TYR A 84 8.09 -7.73 22.97
C TYR A 84 8.05 -8.74 24.14
N TYR A 85 7.16 -9.74 24.06
CA TYR A 85 7.04 -10.77 25.10
C TYR A 85 8.33 -11.58 25.25
N LYS A 86 8.94 -11.99 24.13
CA LYS A 86 10.20 -12.74 24.11
C LYS A 86 11.35 -11.94 24.74
N GLN A 87 11.44 -10.64 24.44
CA GLN A 87 12.43 -9.75 25.05
C GLN A 87 12.25 -9.67 26.58
N LYS A 88 11.00 -9.50 27.03
CA LYS A 88 10.67 -9.41 28.46
C LYS A 88 11.01 -10.70 29.21
N LEU A 89 10.84 -11.87 28.58
CA LEU A 89 11.18 -13.18 29.14
C LEU A 89 12.70 -13.41 29.23
N MET A 90 13.45 -13.08 28.17
CA MET A 90 14.88 -13.42 28.07
C MET A 90 15.80 -12.47 28.85
N GLN A 91 15.48 -11.17 28.95
CA GLN A 91 16.39 -10.17 29.54
C GLN A 91 15.62 -9.10 30.33
N PRO A 92 15.14 -9.41 31.55
CA PRO A 92 14.36 -8.48 32.38
C PRO A 92 15.15 -7.26 32.87
N SER A 93 16.49 -7.32 32.83
CA SER A 93 17.39 -6.33 33.45
C SER A 93 18.12 -5.40 32.49
N LEU A 94 17.93 -5.52 31.17
CA LEU A 94 18.54 -4.57 30.24
C LEU A 94 17.87 -3.20 30.39
N PRO A 95 18.60 -2.17 30.86
CA PRO A 95 18.06 -0.83 30.83
C PRO A 95 17.80 -0.51 29.36
N THR A 96 16.53 -0.26 29.04
CA THR A 96 16.16 0.40 27.78
C THR A 96 16.87 1.76 27.80
N LYS A 97 18.11 1.83 27.29
CA LYS A 97 18.87 3.08 27.20
C LYS A 97 17.99 4.04 26.40
N PHE A 98 17.44 5.01 27.12
CA PHE A 98 16.39 5.91 26.67
C PHE A 98 17.00 7.04 25.81
N SER A 99 17.79 6.72 24.79
CA SER A 99 18.22 7.73 23.82
C SER A 99 17.32 7.66 22.60
N MET A 100 16.04 7.97 22.82
CA MET A 100 15.17 8.32 21.70
C MET A 100 15.77 9.57 21.05
N ASN A 101 16.05 9.53 19.75
CA ASN A 101 16.54 10.70 19.04
C ASN A 101 15.36 11.67 18.82
N TRP A 102 14.99 12.41 19.86
CA TRP A 102 13.87 13.35 19.85
C TRP A 102 14.02 14.43 18.77
N LEU A 103 15.25 14.75 18.35
CA LEU A 103 15.48 15.62 17.20
C LEU A 103 14.97 14.98 15.90
N PHE A 104 15.23 13.69 15.69
CA PHE A 104 14.75 12.97 14.51
C PHE A 104 13.22 12.88 14.48
N LEU A 105 12.59 12.55 15.61
CA LEU A 105 11.13 12.57 15.74
C LEU A 105 10.53 13.97 15.50
N SER A 106 11.19 15.01 16.01
CA SER A 106 10.77 16.40 15.77
C SER A 106 10.91 16.76 14.29
N GLY A 107 11.97 16.30 13.62
CA GLY A 107 12.18 16.47 12.18
C GLY A 107 11.11 15.78 11.34
N LEU A 108 10.71 14.55 11.69
CA LEU A 108 9.59 13.84 11.04
C LEU A 108 8.26 14.56 11.26
N LEU A 109 8.01 15.07 12.46
CA LEU A 109 6.78 15.80 12.73
C LEU A 109 6.75 17.17 12.03
N LEU A 110 7.89 17.84 11.95
CA LEU A 110 8.04 19.07 11.16
C LEU A 110 7.82 18.80 9.67
N SER A 111 8.39 17.73 9.12
CA SER A 111 8.15 17.37 7.71
C SER A 111 6.68 17.05 7.45
N TYR A 112 6.01 16.34 8.38
CA TYR A 112 4.56 16.14 8.30
C TYR A 112 3.82 17.48 8.19
N ILE A 113 4.09 18.45 9.09
CA ILE A 113 3.45 19.77 9.09
C ILE A 113 3.69 20.51 7.77
N LEU A 114 4.92 20.53 7.26
CA LEU A 114 5.26 21.20 5.99
C LEU A 114 4.58 20.55 4.77
N LEU A 115 4.40 19.23 4.82
CA LEU A 115 3.81 18.44 3.74
C LEU A 115 2.27 18.41 3.78
N LEU A 116 1.62 18.81 4.88
CA LEU A 116 0.15 18.77 5.03
C LEU A 116 -0.62 19.40 3.85
N HIS A 117 -0.04 20.45 3.25
CA HIS A 117 -0.68 21.21 2.16
C HIS A 117 -0.27 20.76 0.76
N HIS A 118 0.88 20.09 0.63
CA HIS A 118 1.53 19.85 -0.65
C HIS A 118 1.51 18.37 -1.05
N ALA A 119 1.48 17.48 -0.06
CA ALA A 119 1.63 16.06 -0.27
C ALA A 119 0.29 15.32 -0.16
N PRO A 120 0.09 14.26 -0.94
CA PRO A 120 -1.06 13.38 -0.77
C PRO A 120 -0.98 12.66 0.59
N ASN A 121 -2.15 12.29 1.13
CA ASN A 121 -2.27 11.62 2.43
C ASN A 121 -1.40 10.34 2.55
N LEU A 122 -1.11 9.66 1.45
CA LEU A 122 -0.23 8.48 1.46
C LEU A 122 1.20 8.84 1.90
N VAL A 123 1.75 9.96 1.44
CA VAL A 123 3.09 10.43 1.85
C VAL A 123 3.09 10.79 3.33
N LEU A 124 2.03 11.46 3.78
CA LEU A 124 1.84 11.77 5.20
C LEU A 124 1.74 10.51 6.06
N ALA A 125 1.08 9.46 5.57
CA ALA A 125 0.96 8.18 6.24
C ALA A 125 2.30 7.43 6.36
N ILE A 126 3.21 7.58 5.39
CA ILE A 126 4.59 7.07 5.50
C ILE A 126 5.32 7.74 6.67
N VAL A 127 5.20 9.07 6.79
CA VAL A 127 5.80 9.82 7.91
C VAL A 127 5.21 9.37 9.26
N MET A 128 3.90 9.14 9.32
CA MET A 128 3.24 8.56 10.49
C MET A 128 3.79 7.17 10.83
N VAL A 129 3.87 6.25 9.86
CA VAL A 129 4.38 4.89 10.06
C VAL A 129 5.83 4.90 10.56
N LEU A 130 6.70 5.74 9.98
CA LEU A 130 8.08 5.91 10.44
C LEU A 130 8.14 6.40 11.89
N SER A 131 7.29 7.37 12.24
CA SER A 131 7.19 7.90 13.61
C SER A 131 6.71 6.84 14.61
N LEU A 132 5.68 6.08 14.26
CA LEU A 132 5.16 4.99 15.08
C LEU A 132 6.17 3.85 15.22
N TRP A 133 6.88 3.51 14.15
CA TRP A 133 7.92 2.49 14.18
C TRP A 133 9.05 2.88 15.14
N LEU A 134 9.52 4.13 15.14
CA LEU A 134 10.54 4.59 16.11
C LEU A 134 10.07 4.44 17.57
N PHE A 135 8.77 4.60 17.82
CA PHE A 135 8.19 4.32 19.14
C PHE A 135 8.13 2.83 19.48
N LEU A 136 8.06 1.95 18.49
CA LEU A 136 8.01 0.49 18.69
C LEU A 136 9.41 -0.13 18.71
N ASP A 137 10.36 0.38 17.93
CA ASP A 137 11.74 -0.12 17.77
C ASP A 137 12.44 -0.35 19.11
N ARG A 138 12.22 0.56 20.08
CA ARG A 138 12.74 0.45 21.46
C ARG A 138 12.29 -0.80 22.23
N TYR A 139 11.16 -1.39 21.84
CA TYR A 139 10.56 -2.57 22.46
C TYR A 139 10.75 -3.85 21.62
N LEU A 140 11.45 -3.73 20.49
CA LEU A 140 11.56 -4.76 19.46
C LEU A 140 13.01 -5.09 19.10
N ILE A 141 13.97 -4.75 19.99
CA ILE A 141 15.42 -4.88 19.78
C ILE A 141 15.82 -6.31 19.39
N TRP A 142 15.08 -7.31 19.89
CA TRP A 142 15.33 -8.74 19.65
C TRP A 142 14.57 -9.34 18.47
N ALA A 143 13.73 -8.56 17.79
CA ALA A 143 12.75 -9.07 16.84
C ALA A 143 13.03 -8.67 15.38
N GLY A 144 14.14 -8.01 15.06
CA GLY A 144 14.35 -7.48 13.71
C GLY A 144 13.30 -6.41 13.43
N SER A 145 13.46 -5.26 14.08
CA SER A 145 12.50 -4.15 14.01
C SER A 145 12.31 -3.59 12.59
N VAL A 146 13.32 -3.73 11.73
CA VAL A 146 13.28 -3.25 10.33
C VAL A 146 12.30 -4.06 9.48
N PRO A 147 12.28 -5.40 9.54
CA PRO A 147 11.19 -6.20 8.98
C PRO A 147 9.78 -5.74 9.41
N ILE A 148 9.60 -5.39 10.69
CA ILE A 148 8.32 -4.88 11.20
C ILE A 148 7.98 -3.52 10.56
N LEU A 149 8.95 -2.61 10.41
CA LEU A 149 8.77 -1.37 9.65
C LEU A 149 8.30 -1.66 8.21
N GLY A 150 8.96 -2.62 7.53
CA GLY A 150 8.58 -3.02 6.18
C GLY A 150 7.14 -3.51 6.11
N LEU A 151 6.69 -4.32 7.07
CA LEU A 151 5.30 -4.79 7.13
C LEU A 151 4.31 -3.65 7.43
N MET A 152 4.68 -2.70 8.31
CA MET A 152 3.87 -1.50 8.54
C MET A 152 3.76 -0.63 7.30
N LEU A 153 4.84 -0.46 6.53
CA LEU A 153 4.79 0.28 5.26
C LEU A 153 3.95 -0.46 4.21
N LEU A 154 4.07 -1.79 4.16
CA LEU A 154 3.28 -2.64 3.26
C LEU A 154 1.79 -2.65 3.61
N SER A 155 1.43 -2.30 4.84
CA SER A 155 0.04 -2.16 5.28
C SER A 155 -0.66 -0.90 4.76
N LEU A 156 0.10 0.10 4.29
CA LEU A 156 -0.48 1.31 3.71
C LEU A 156 -1.26 0.98 2.42
N PRO A 157 -2.31 1.76 2.08
CA PRO A 157 -3.08 1.60 0.85
C PRO A 157 -2.25 2.06 -0.36
N ILE A 158 -1.27 1.24 -0.75
CA ILE A 158 -0.30 1.52 -1.81
C ILE A 158 -0.64 0.82 -3.12
N ILE A 159 -1.51 -0.21 -3.11
CA ILE A 159 -1.71 -1.09 -4.26
C ILE A 159 -2.30 -0.32 -5.44
N SER A 160 -3.36 0.47 -5.22
CA SER A 160 -3.91 1.35 -6.28
C SER A 160 -2.86 2.31 -6.84
N SER A 161 -1.98 2.85 -5.96
CA SER A 161 -0.91 3.74 -6.37
C SER A 161 0.17 3.03 -7.20
N LEU A 162 0.54 1.81 -6.81
CA LEU A 162 1.47 0.97 -7.56
C LEU A 162 0.87 0.56 -8.90
N ASN A 163 -0.42 0.22 -8.96
CA ASN A 163 -1.12 -0.12 -10.21
C ASN A 163 -1.06 1.05 -11.20
N PHE A 164 -1.28 2.27 -10.72
CA PHE A 164 -1.22 3.46 -11.56
C PHE A 164 0.22 3.79 -12.01
N PHE A 165 1.18 3.89 -11.07
CA PHE A 165 2.52 4.38 -11.39
C PHE A 165 3.47 3.28 -11.90
N ALA A 166 3.53 2.15 -11.20
CA ALA A 166 4.45 1.06 -11.54
C ALA A 166 3.84 0.07 -12.53
N GLY A 167 2.51 -0.05 -12.58
CA GLY A 167 1.83 -1.05 -13.40
C GLY A 167 2.11 -0.90 -14.90
N PHE A 168 2.06 0.31 -15.47
CA PHE A 168 2.41 0.51 -16.88
C PHE A 168 3.88 0.20 -17.20
N PRO A 169 4.89 0.80 -16.50
CA PRO A 169 6.29 0.49 -16.75
C PRO A 169 6.62 -1.00 -16.60
N LEU A 170 6.04 -1.68 -15.61
CA LEU A 170 6.22 -3.12 -15.43
C LEU A 170 5.65 -3.90 -16.62
N ARG A 171 4.40 -3.62 -17.04
CA ARG A 171 3.78 -4.28 -18.19
C ARG A 171 4.56 -4.06 -19.47
N LEU A 172 5.07 -2.84 -19.68
CA LEU A 172 5.92 -2.53 -20.83
C LEU A 172 7.23 -3.32 -20.80
N GLY A 173 7.91 -3.39 -19.65
CA GLY A 173 9.12 -4.20 -19.51
C GLY A 173 8.85 -5.69 -19.75
N ILE A 174 7.75 -6.21 -19.20
CA ILE A 174 7.34 -7.60 -19.38
C ILE A 174 6.99 -7.87 -20.85
N SER A 175 6.28 -6.97 -21.54
CA SER A 175 5.92 -7.18 -22.95
C SER A 175 7.14 -7.31 -23.84
N HIS A 176 8.17 -6.49 -23.63
CA HIS A 176 9.44 -6.60 -24.37
C HIS A 176 10.15 -7.92 -24.11
N ILE A 177 10.22 -8.36 -22.85
CA ILE A 177 10.87 -9.62 -22.49
C ILE A 177 10.10 -10.81 -23.06
N VAL A 178 8.77 -10.82 -22.92
CA VAL A 178 7.91 -11.89 -23.43
C VAL A 178 7.96 -11.94 -24.95
N ALA A 179 7.92 -10.80 -25.64
CA ALA A 179 8.09 -10.74 -27.10
C ALA A 179 9.41 -11.39 -27.53
N ALA A 180 10.53 -11.01 -26.90
CA ALA A 180 11.83 -11.57 -27.20
C ALA A 180 11.89 -13.09 -26.98
N LEU A 181 11.29 -13.59 -25.89
CA LEU A 181 11.21 -15.03 -25.60
C LEU A 181 10.34 -15.78 -26.61
N LEU A 182 9.22 -15.19 -27.03
CA LEU A 182 8.34 -15.77 -28.06
C LEU A 182 9.02 -15.82 -29.43
N SER A 183 9.82 -14.81 -29.79
CA SER A 183 10.60 -14.82 -31.03
C SER A 183 11.63 -15.95 -31.04
N ILE A 184 12.23 -16.29 -29.89
CA ILE A 184 13.11 -17.46 -29.75
C ILE A 184 12.34 -18.77 -29.97
N CYS A 185 11.05 -18.80 -29.63
CA CYS A 185 10.16 -19.94 -29.89
C CYS A 185 9.58 -19.96 -31.33
N SER A 186 10.20 -19.22 -32.27
CA SER A 186 9.81 -19.15 -33.70
C SER A 186 8.44 -18.51 -33.97
N PHE A 187 7.90 -17.71 -33.04
CA PHE A 187 6.73 -16.87 -33.31
C PHE A 187 7.17 -15.52 -33.90
N SER A 188 6.54 -15.11 -35.01
CA SER A 188 6.67 -13.74 -35.53
C SER A 188 5.77 -12.83 -34.69
N VAL A 189 6.38 -12.08 -33.77
CA VAL A 189 5.65 -11.22 -32.83
C VAL A 189 5.95 -9.76 -33.12
N ASP A 190 4.91 -9.00 -33.44
CA ASP A 190 4.97 -7.55 -33.52
C ASP A 190 4.53 -6.97 -32.16
N LEU A 191 5.31 -6.01 -31.65
CA LEU A 191 5.08 -5.37 -30.35
C LEU A 191 4.64 -3.93 -30.56
N ALA A 192 3.43 -3.61 -30.12
CA ALA A 192 2.89 -2.24 -30.08
C ALA A 192 2.56 -1.86 -28.63
N GLY A 193 3.55 -1.32 -27.91
CA GLY A 193 3.40 -0.96 -26.49
C GLY A 193 3.29 -2.19 -25.58
N THR A 194 2.10 -2.42 -25.00
CA THR A 194 1.82 -3.63 -24.19
C THR A 194 1.06 -4.71 -24.97
N MET A 195 0.72 -4.44 -26.23
CA MET A 195 0.03 -5.37 -27.12
C MET A 195 1.06 -6.16 -27.96
N LEU A 196 0.90 -7.48 -27.95
CA LEU A 196 1.64 -8.45 -28.74
C LEU A 196 0.73 -8.94 -29.86
N SER A 197 1.14 -8.87 -31.11
CA SER A 197 0.41 -9.44 -32.24
C SER A 197 1.23 -10.51 -32.93
N ALA A 198 0.69 -11.71 -33.05
CA ALA A 198 1.33 -12.82 -33.74
C ALA A 198 0.27 -13.72 -34.40
N ASN A 199 0.53 -14.18 -35.63
CA ASN A 199 -0.38 -15.04 -36.40
C ASN A 199 -1.83 -14.51 -36.51
N GLY A 200 -2.00 -13.19 -36.59
CA GLY A 200 -3.33 -12.56 -36.65
C GLY A 200 -4.11 -12.55 -35.33
N GLN A 201 -3.49 -12.98 -34.23
CA GLN A 201 -4.04 -12.86 -32.87
C GLN A 201 -3.36 -11.71 -32.12
N GLU A 202 -4.16 -10.94 -31.39
CA GLU A 202 -3.70 -9.84 -30.53
C GLU A 202 -3.82 -10.26 -29.06
N ILE A 203 -2.72 -10.20 -28.32
CA ILE A 203 -2.62 -10.50 -26.89
C ILE A 203 -2.21 -9.23 -26.17
N ASN A 204 -3.03 -8.78 -25.22
CA ASN A 204 -2.68 -7.62 -24.40
C ASN A 204 -2.20 -8.07 -23.02
N ILE A 205 -1.06 -7.53 -22.59
CA ILE A 205 -0.62 -7.70 -21.20
C ILE A 205 -1.40 -6.68 -20.35
N ASP A 206 -2.53 -7.13 -19.82
CA ASP A 206 -3.47 -6.27 -19.07
C ASP A 206 -3.07 -6.03 -17.61
N ALA A 207 -3.84 -5.19 -16.90
CA ALA A 207 -3.67 -4.87 -15.48
C ALA A 207 -3.42 -6.08 -14.56
N PRO A 208 -4.15 -7.21 -14.63
CA PRO A 208 -3.87 -8.38 -13.79
C PRO A 208 -2.48 -9.00 -14.03
N CYS A 209 -1.89 -8.75 -15.19
CA CYS A 209 -0.54 -9.20 -15.57
C CYS A 209 0.56 -8.20 -15.17
N ALA A 210 0.23 -7.05 -14.56
CA ALA A 210 1.23 -6.10 -14.07
C ALA A 210 2.13 -6.67 -12.96
N GLY A 211 1.71 -7.78 -12.32
CA GLY A 211 2.53 -8.48 -11.32
C GLY A 211 2.60 -7.76 -9.97
N ILE A 212 1.74 -6.79 -9.70
CA ILE A 212 1.80 -6.02 -8.45
C ILE A 212 1.43 -6.86 -7.24
N HIS A 213 0.48 -7.80 -7.38
CA HIS A 213 0.20 -8.77 -6.31
C HIS A 213 1.39 -9.70 -6.09
N PHE A 214 2.06 -10.14 -7.16
CA PHE A 214 3.30 -10.91 -7.07
C PHE A 214 4.38 -10.15 -6.29
N LEU A 215 4.62 -8.88 -6.65
CA LEU A 215 5.56 -8.02 -5.93
C LEU A 215 5.20 -7.87 -4.46
N TRP A 216 3.92 -7.63 -4.15
CA TRP A 216 3.44 -7.46 -2.79
C TRP A 216 3.65 -8.73 -1.95
N PHE A 217 3.20 -9.90 -2.43
CA PHE A 217 3.34 -11.16 -1.70
C PHE A 217 4.79 -11.61 -1.59
N SER A 218 5.62 -11.39 -2.60
CA SER A 218 7.05 -11.71 -2.52
C SER A 218 7.78 -10.78 -1.55
N ALA A 219 7.46 -9.48 -1.53
CA ALA A 219 8.00 -8.55 -0.54
C ALA A 219 7.55 -8.93 0.88
N TYR A 220 6.28 -9.29 1.06
CA TYR A 220 5.75 -9.81 2.32
C TYR A 220 6.52 -11.06 2.79
N LEU A 221 6.73 -12.05 1.93
CA LEU A 221 7.53 -13.24 2.24
C LEU A 221 8.98 -12.87 2.59
N GLY A 222 9.59 -11.94 1.84
CA GLY A 222 10.95 -11.46 2.11
C GLY A 222 11.08 -10.81 3.48
N LEU A 223 10.09 -10.03 3.90
CA LEU A 223 10.01 -9.43 5.24
C LEU A 223 9.82 -10.48 6.34
N LEU A 224 8.99 -11.51 6.10
CA LEU A 224 8.84 -12.62 7.05
C LEU A 224 10.14 -13.40 7.22
N LEU A 225 10.87 -13.67 6.14
CA LEU A 225 12.19 -14.30 6.18
C LEU A 225 13.20 -13.41 6.91
N ALA A 226 13.21 -12.11 6.63
CA ALA A 226 14.07 -11.16 7.31
C ALA A 226 13.79 -11.10 8.82
N TYR A 227 12.51 -11.13 9.22
CA TYR A 227 12.11 -11.22 10.62
C TYR A 227 12.60 -12.53 11.26
N ARG A 228 12.39 -13.66 10.59
CA ARG A 228 12.84 -14.98 11.07
C ARG A 228 14.35 -15.05 11.26
N GLU A 229 15.10 -14.46 10.33
CA GLU A 229 16.57 -14.39 10.36
C GLU A 229 17.11 -13.33 11.36
N GLN A 230 16.23 -12.57 12.03
CA GLN A 230 16.64 -11.42 12.86
C GLN A 230 17.55 -10.44 12.09
N ALA A 231 17.21 -10.24 10.81
CA ALA A 231 18.03 -9.52 9.86
C ALA A 231 18.20 -8.04 10.25
N LYS A 232 19.44 -7.55 10.16
CA LYS A 232 19.74 -6.11 10.19
C LYS A 232 19.33 -5.46 8.86
N VAL A 233 19.29 -4.13 8.83
CA VAL A 233 18.89 -3.30 7.66
C VAL A 233 19.45 -3.82 6.34
N ARG A 234 20.77 -4.05 6.25
CA ARG A 234 21.42 -4.51 5.00
C ARG A 234 20.83 -5.83 4.50
N ARG A 235 20.69 -6.81 5.40
CA ARG A 235 20.14 -8.13 5.05
C ARG A 235 18.65 -8.05 4.70
N THR A 236 17.88 -7.24 5.42
CA THR A 236 16.47 -6.99 5.09
C THR A 236 16.34 -6.41 3.68
N LEU A 237 17.16 -5.41 3.32
CA LEU A 237 17.19 -4.85 1.98
C LEU A 237 17.59 -5.88 0.93
N THR A 238 18.60 -6.72 1.20
CA THR A 238 18.97 -7.81 0.29
C THR A 238 17.80 -8.77 0.05
N LEU A 239 17.08 -9.16 1.09
CA LEU A 239 15.93 -10.06 0.97
C LEU A 239 14.77 -9.42 0.19
N ILE A 240 14.50 -8.12 0.41
CA ILE A 240 13.53 -7.38 -0.40
C ILE A 240 13.97 -7.35 -1.86
N CYS A 241 15.24 -7.07 -2.17
CA CYS A 241 15.73 -7.05 -3.54
C CYS A 241 15.62 -8.43 -4.21
N ILE A 242 15.97 -9.51 -3.51
CA ILE A 242 15.78 -10.89 -3.99
C ILE A 242 14.29 -11.14 -4.27
N SER A 243 13.42 -10.81 -3.32
CA SER A 243 11.97 -10.96 -3.47
C SER A 243 11.41 -10.22 -4.68
N VAL A 244 11.80 -8.96 -4.89
CA VAL A 244 11.36 -8.14 -6.02
C VAL A 244 11.87 -8.71 -7.35
N ALA A 245 13.15 -9.09 -7.42
CA ALA A 245 13.73 -9.68 -8.62
C ALA A 245 13.05 -11.01 -8.97
N SER A 246 12.85 -11.89 -7.99
CA SER A 246 12.15 -13.15 -8.18
C SER A 246 10.69 -12.94 -8.61
N ALA A 247 9.98 -11.95 -8.05
CA ALA A 247 8.61 -11.63 -8.44
C ALA A 247 8.50 -11.18 -9.90
N ILE A 248 9.44 -10.35 -10.38
CA ILE A 248 9.48 -9.92 -11.78
C ILE A 248 9.68 -11.13 -12.68
N VAL A 249 10.66 -12.00 -12.37
CA VAL A 249 10.92 -13.22 -13.14
C VAL A 249 9.70 -14.14 -13.16
N GLY A 250 9.09 -14.39 -11.99
CA GLY A 250 7.88 -15.21 -11.89
C GLY A 250 6.71 -14.67 -12.71
N ASN A 251 6.54 -13.34 -12.74
CA ASN A 251 5.49 -12.70 -13.51
C ASN A 251 5.76 -12.71 -15.03
N VAL A 252 7.04 -12.63 -15.44
CA VAL A 252 7.44 -12.86 -16.84
C VAL A 252 7.08 -14.27 -17.27
N PHE A 253 7.38 -15.30 -16.47
CA PHE A 253 7.01 -16.68 -16.79
C PHE A 253 5.49 -16.87 -16.88
N ARG A 254 4.72 -16.32 -15.94
CA ARG A 254 3.24 -16.34 -16.00
C ARG A 254 2.74 -15.74 -17.30
N SER A 255 3.24 -14.55 -17.67
CA SER A 255 2.82 -13.83 -18.86
C SER A 255 3.21 -14.56 -20.15
N LEU A 256 4.40 -15.19 -20.16
CA LEU A 256 4.86 -16.03 -21.26
C LEU A 256 3.97 -17.26 -21.45
N ILE A 257 3.66 -17.99 -20.37
CA ILE A 257 2.82 -19.20 -20.45
C ILE A 257 1.41 -18.85 -20.95
N LEU A 258 0.81 -17.77 -20.43
CA LEU A 258 -0.50 -17.29 -20.92
C LEU A 258 -0.44 -16.93 -22.41
N SER A 259 0.61 -16.23 -22.85
CA SER A 259 0.77 -15.86 -24.25
C SER A 259 0.94 -17.09 -25.14
N LEU A 260 1.71 -18.09 -24.70
CA LEU A 260 1.87 -19.36 -25.42
C LEU A 260 0.57 -20.14 -25.53
N LEU A 261 -0.25 -20.19 -24.47
CA LEU A 261 -1.57 -20.83 -24.51
C LEU A 261 -2.47 -20.17 -25.54
N TYR A 262 -2.45 -18.83 -25.60
CA TYR A 262 -3.22 -18.06 -26.57
C TYR A 262 -2.79 -18.37 -28.01
N LEU A 263 -1.49 -18.27 -28.30
CA LEU A 263 -0.93 -18.52 -29.64
C LEU A 263 -1.03 -19.98 -30.08
N SER A 264 -1.12 -20.92 -29.15
CA SER A 264 -1.29 -22.35 -29.44
C SER A 264 -2.74 -22.75 -29.68
N GLY A 265 -3.68 -21.78 -29.74
CA GLY A 265 -5.10 -22.02 -30.01
C GLY A 265 -5.94 -22.37 -28.78
N PHE A 266 -5.38 -22.31 -27.57
CA PHE A 266 -6.09 -22.53 -26.31
C PHE A 266 -6.54 -21.21 -25.65
N ALA A 267 -6.89 -20.21 -26.45
CA ALA A 267 -7.33 -18.89 -25.98
C ALA A 267 -8.50 -18.98 -24.97
N SER A 268 -9.47 -19.87 -25.20
CA SER A 268 -10.59 -20.10 -24.29
C SER A 268 -10.17 -20.61 -22.91
N MET A 269 -9.06 -21.36 -22.83
CA MET A 269 -8.47 -21.77 -21.55
C MET A 269 -7.69 -20.65 -20.90
N ALA A 270 -6.96 -19.85 -21.68
CA ALA A 270 -6.20 -18.70 -21.17
C ALA A 270 -7.12 -17.61 -20.57
N ASP A 271 -8.30 -17.41 -21.17
CA ASP A 271 -9.32 -16.48 -20.70
C ASP A 271 -10.14 -17.02 -19.52
N ASN A 272 -10.02 -18.32 -19.20
CA ASN A 272 -10.72 -18.91 -18.07
C ASN A 272 -10.14 -18.37 -16.74
N PRO A 273 -10.95 -17.72 -15.89
CA PRO A 273 -10.46 -17.12 -14.63
C PRO A 273 -9.73 -18.12 -13.73
N TYR A 274 -10.20 -19.36 -13.65
CA TYR A 274 -9.59 -20.39 -12.80
C TYR A 274 -8.21 -20.82 -13.31
N VAL A 275 -8.04 -20.91 -14.63
CA VAL A 275 -6.74 -21.24 -15.24
C VAL A 275 -5.79 -20.07 -15.04
N HIS A 276 -6.27 -18.85 -15.27
CA HIS A 276 -5.48 -17.64 -15.10
C HIS A 276 -4.98 -17.45 -13.66
N GLU A 277 -5.87 -17.64 -12.68
CA GLU A 277 -5.52 -17.59 -11.24
C GLU A 277 -4.66 -18.78 -10.81
N GLY A 278 -5.00 -20.00 -11.24
CA GLY A 278 -4.26 -21.22 -10.90
C GLY A 278 -2.83 -21.22 -11.43
N LEU A 279 -2.62 -20.76 -12.66
CA LEU A 279 -1.29 -20.56 -13.24
C LEU A 279 -0.51 -19.48 -12.47
N GLY A 280 -1.20 -18.40 -12.08
CA GLY A 280 -0.64 -17.39 -11.19
C GLY A 280 -0.16 -17.98 -9.87
N ALA A 281 -0.98 -18.80 -9.20
CA ALA A 281 -0.62 -19.46 -7.96
C ALA A 281 0.57 -20.42 -8.13
N ALA A 282 0.61 -21.20 -9.20
CA ALA A 282 1.70 -22.11 -9.51
C ALA A 282 3.03 -21.36 -9.75
N CYS A 283 3.00 -20.31 -10.57
CA CYS A 283 4.17 -19.45 -10.80
C CYS A 283 4.64 -18.76 -9.51
N PHE A 284 3.70 -18.36 -8.65
CA PHE A 284 4.02 -17.78 -7.35
C PHE A 284 4.65 -18.78 -6.38
N ALA A 285 4.19 -20.05 -6.37
CA ALA A 285 4.80 -21.11 -5.58
C ALA A 285 6.25 -21.39 -6.00
N LEU A 286 6.52 -21.41 -7.30
CA LEU A 286 7.88 -21.51 -7.84
C LEU A 286 8.72 -20.29 -7.41
N THR A 287 8.19 -19.08 -7.56
CA THR A 287 8.83 -17.83 -7.14
C THR A 287 9.17 -17.84 -5.66
N SER A 288 8.24 -18.29 -4.81
CA SER A 288 8.43 -18.40 -3.37
C SER A 288 9.54 -19.41 -3.03
N THR A 289 9.60 -20.52 -3.76
CA THR A 289 10.67 -21.51 -3.62
C THR A 289 12.02 -20.92 -3.99
N LEU A 290 12.11 -20.17 -5.09
CA LEU A 290 13.33 -19.47 -5.51
C LEU A 290 13.79 -18.45 -4.45
N ILE A 291 12.87 -17.68 -3.88
CA ILE A 291 13.17 -16.73 -2.79
C ILE A 291 13.76 -17.47 -1.59
N LEU A 292 13.18 -18.62 -1.20
CA LEU A 292 13.67 -19.42 -0.09
C LEU A 292 15.08 -20.00 -0.36
N LEU A 293 15.33 -20.50 -1.57
CA LEU A 293 16.63 -21.04 -1.97
C LEU A 293 17.69 -19.93 -2.06
N ALA A 294 17.37 -18.81 -2.70
CA ALA A 294 18.25 -17.65 -2.81
C ALA A 294 18.55 -17.03 -1.43
N SER A 295 17.56 -17.02 -0.53
CA SER A 295 17.73 -16.60 0.87
C SER A 295 18.75 -17.48 1.56
N LYS A 296 18.61 -18.82 1.47
CA LYS A 296 19.53 -19.78 2.09
C LYS A 296 20.95 -19.65 1.53
N HIS A 297 21.10 -19.55 0.21
CA HIS A 297 22.41 -19.46 -0.43
C HIS A 297 23.14 -18.14 -0.09
N SER A 298 22.38 -17.04 -0.01
CA SER A 298 22.93 -15.73 0.35
C SER A 298 23.18 -15.57 1.86
N TYR A 299 22.67 -16.49 2.69
CA TYR A 299 22.78 -16.42 4.14
C TYR A 299 24.18 -16.87 4.58
N LYS A 300 25.01 -15.90 4.95
CA LYS A 300 26.25 -16.16 5.70
C LYS A 300 25.92 -16.00 7.18
N PRO A 301 26.02 -17.07 8.01
CA PRO A 301 25.85 -16.91 9.45
C PRO A 301 26.85 -15.87 9.93
N GLY A 302 26.36 -14.80 10.54
CA GLY A 302 27.22 -13.80 11.14
C GLY A 302 28.04 -14.48 12.23
N GLY A 303 29.37 -14.41 12.12
CA GLY A 303 30.25 -14.69 13.25
C GLY A 303 29.84 -13.84 14.46
N PRO A 304 30.20 -14.25 15.69
CA PRO A 304 29.82 -13.53 16.90
C PRO A 304 30.13 -12.05 16.71
N SER A 305 29.11 -11.19 16.81
CA SER A 305 29.41 -9.75 16.89
C SER A 305 30.24 -9.57 18.15
N GLU A 306 31.51 -9.21 17.99
CA GLU A 306 32.35 -8.75 19.07
C GLU A 306 31.54 -7.73 19.87
N THR A 307 31.25 -8.11 21.11
CA THR A 307 30.71 -7.18 22.07
C THR A 307 31.78 -6.11 22.24
N PRO A 308 31.49 -4.82 22.01
CA PRO A 308 32.43 -3.81 22.41
C PRO A 308 32.59 -3.95 23.92
N THR A 309 33.79 -4.32 24.36
CA THR A 309 34.23 -4.27 25.76
C THR A 309 34.15 -2.81 26.18
N VAL A 310 32.99 -2.44 26.71
CA VAL A 310 32.78 -1.13 27.32
C VAL A 310 33.57 -1.14 28.62
N SER A 311 34.74 -0.52 28.60
CA SER A 311 35.46 -0.15 29.82
C SER A 311 34.52 0.66 30.70
N SER A 312 34.21 0.13 31.88
CA SER A 312 33.43 0.79 32.92
C SER A 312 34.25 1.94 33.52
N GLN A 313 34.23 3.11 32.88
CA GLN A 313 34.64 4.35 33.52
C GLN A 313 33.44 4.95 34.25
N SER A 314 33.65 5.18 35.55
CA SER A 314 32.73 5.75 36.52
C SER A 314 32.09 7.03 36.01
N SER A 315 30.76 6.99 35.85
CA SER A 315 29.95 8.04 35.23
C SER A 315 29.11 8.79 36.27
N ASP A 316 29.77 9.47 37.22
CA ASP A 316 29.06 10.23 38.26
C ASP A 316 29.19 11.76 38.21
N GLU A 317 30.01 12.36 37.34
CA GLU A 317 30.17 13.83 37.33
C GLU A 317 29.49 14.62 36.19
N LEU A 318 28.94 13.99 35.13
CA LEU A 318 28.31 14.73 33.99
C LEU A 318 26.77 14.85 34.03
N ARG A 319 26.12 14.50 35.14
CA ARG A 319 24.66 14.31 35.23
C ARG A 319 23.75 15.56 35.09
N PRO A 320 24.13 16.81 35.44
CA PRO A 320 23.20 17.94 35.36
C PRO A 320 23.08 18.55 33.95
N ALA A 321 24.18 18.71 33.22
CA ALA A 321 24.19 19.34 31.89
C ALA A 321 23.52 18.45 30.82
N TYR A 322 23.70 17.13 30.91
CA TYR A 322 23.06 16.15 30.03
C TYR A 322 21.53 16.11 30.21
N ARG A 323 21.03 16.23 31.44
CA ARG A 323 19.58 16.29 31.72
C ARG A 323 18.91 17.56 31.20
N ARG A 324 19.62 18.70 31.14
CA ARG A 324 19.09 19.95 30.55
C ARG A 324 19.01 19.86 29.02
N ARG A 325 20.02 19.25 28.36
CA ARG A 325 20.04 19.06 26.89
C ARG A 325 18.95 18.12 26.36
N LEU A 326 18.44 17.17 27.15
CA LEU A 326 17.35 16.29 26.73
C LEU A 326 15.94 16.89 26.87
N LYS A 327 15.73 17.94 27.67
CA LYS A 327 14.39 18.53 27.87
C LYS A 327 13.93 19.37 26.69
N LEU A 328 14.83 20.17 26.12
CA LEU A 328 14.54 21.05 24.98
C LEU A 328 13.94 20.29 23.76
N PRO A 329 14.53 19.18 23.26
CA PRO A 329 13.98 18.49 22.10
C PRO A 329 12.65 17.78 22.40
N VAL A 330 12.40 17.34 23.64
CA VAL A 330 11.10 16.77 24.04
C VAL A 330 10.02 17.86 24.09
N THR A 331 10.36 19.05 24.62
CA THR A 331 9.42 20.18 24.65
C THR A 331 9.09 20.66 23.24
N VAL A 332 10.09 20.79 22.36
CA VAL A 332 9.87 21.11 20.93
C VAL A 332 8.97 20.07 20.27
N TYR A 333 9.23 18.78 20.50
CA TYR A 333 8.39 17.70 19.99
C TYR A 333 6.92 17.82 20.45
N CYS A 334 6.70 18.05 21.74
CA CYS A 334 5.35 18.23 22.28
C CYS A 334 4.63 19.46 21.70
N LEU A 335 5.35 20.58 21.50
CA LEU A 335 4.78 21.78 20.85
C LEU A 335 4.40 21.48 19.39
N LEU A 336 5.26 20.81 18.64
CA LEU A 336 4.95 20.38 17.27
C LEU A 336 3.75 19.43 17.22
N CYS A 337 3.55 18.57 18.23
CA CYS A 337 2.36 17.70 18.31
C CYS A 337 1.07 18.52 18.44
N LEU A 338 1.09 19.59 19.24
CA LEU A 338 -0.07 20.49 19.39
C LEU A 338 -0.38 21.21 18.08
N VAL A 339 0.65 21.73 17.40
CA VAL A 339 0.49 22.38 16.09
C VAL A 339 -0.08 21.41 15.06
N ALA A 340 0.54 20.24 14.90
CA ALA A 340 0.09 19.18 13.99
C ALA A 340 -1.34 18.73 14.27
N GLY A 341 -1.71 18.52 15.54
CA GLY A 341 -3.06 18.12 15.93
C GLY A 341 -4.13 19.19 15.67
N SER A 342 -3.76 20.47 15.66
CA SER A 342 -4.68 21.59 15.42
C SER A 342 -4.83 22.01 13.95
N ALA A 343 -3.88 21.65 13.09
CA ALA A 343 -3.83 22.04 11.68
C ALA A 343 -5.12 21.75 10.85
N PRO A 344 -5.84 20.62 11.04
CA PRO A 344 -7.05 20.31 10.27
C PRO A 344 -8.24 21.23 10.60
N LEU A 345 -8.26 21.84 11.78
CA LEU A 345 -9.35 22.71 12.24
C LEU A 345 -9.33 24.07 11.55
N VAL A 346 -8.22 24.43 10.92
CA VAL A 346 -8.01 25.70 10.21
C VAL A 346 -8.41 25.57 8.71
N GLN A 347 -8.84 24.39 8.26
CA GLN A 347 -8.82 24.06 6.84
C GLN A 347 -10.19 23.81 6.20
N ALA A 348 -10.82 24.91 5.77
CA ALA A 348 -11.59 24.95 4.54
C ALA A 348 -10.79 25.82 3.55
N ARG A 349 -10.24 25.24 2.48
CA ARG A 349 -9.74 26.05 1.36
C ARG A 349 -10.11 25.45 0.01
N SER A 350 -10.80 26.30 -0.75
CA SER A 350 -11.08 26.25 -2.17
C SER A 350 -9.79 26.35 -2.98
N VAL A 351 -9.74 25.63 -4.11
CA VAL A 351 -8.73 25.81 -5.14
C VAL A 351 -8.94 27.18 -5.80
N ASP A 352 -7.85 27.82 -6.22
CA ASP A 352 -7.83 29.09 -6.95
C ASP A 352 -8.68 28.99 -8.23
N ALA A 353 -9.77 29.76 -8.29
CA ALA A 353 -10.68 29.82 -9.43
C ALA A 353 -10.05 30.51 -10.67
N SER A 354 -8.83 31.05 -10.53
CA SER A 354 -8.09 31.77 -11.57
C SER A 354 -7.46 30.88 -12.63
N LEU A 355 -7.51 29.55 -12.48
CA LEU A 355 -7.15 28.57 -13.53
C LEU A 355 -8.31 28.19 -14.46
N ALA A 356 -9.48 28.85 -14.33
CA ALA A 356 -10.57 28.77 -15.28
C ALA A 356 -10.23 29.48 -16.60
N ILE A 357 -9.39 28.83 -17.40
CA ILE A 357 -9.19 29.16 -18.83
C ILE A 357 -10.48 28.84 -19.59
N LYS A 358 -10.84 29.68 -20.56
CA LYS A 358 -11.96 29.57 -21.53
C LYS A 358 -12.23 28.15 -22.06
N PRO A 359 -13.49 27.85 -22.45
CA PRO A 359 -13.90 26.52 -22.92
C PRO A 359 -13.33 26.21 -24.31
N ASP A 360 -12.72 25.04 -24.53
CA ASP A 360 -13.12 24.00 -25.52
C ASP A 360 -12.12 22.81 -25.60
N PRO A 361 -12.59 21.56 -25.86
CA PRO A 361 -12.68 20.97 -27.21
C PRO A 361 -13.87 19.98 -27.39
N TRP A 362 -14.92 20.13 -26.56
CA TRP A 362 -16.08 19.24 -26.59
C TRP A 362 -17.30 19.87 -27.26
N HIS A 363 -17.35 21.19 -27.48
CA HIS A 363 -18.50 21.86 -28.10
C HIS A 363 -18.67 21.38 -29.54
N ASP A 364 -17.60 21.38 -30.34
CA ASP A 364 -17.63 20.89 -31.73
C ASP A 364 -18.18 19.46 -31.84
N ARG A 365 -17.79 18.56 -30.92
CA ARG A 365 -18.28 17.18 -30.90
C ARG A 365 -19.70 17.07 -30.36
N ALA A 366 -20.05 17.82 -29.31
CA ALA A 366 -21.40 17.80 -28.77
C ALA A 366 -22.42 18.31 -29.79
N GLU A 367 -22.05 19.32 -30.58
CA GLU A 367 -22.84 19.84 -31.69
C GLU A 367 -22.88 18.86 -32.86
N GLN A 368 -21.74 18.30 -33.28
CA GLN A 368 -21.67 17.28 -34.34
C GLN A 368 -22.56 16.06 -34.07
N TYR A 369 -22.67 15.63 -32.81
CA TYR A 369 -23.46 14.46 -32.41
C TYR A 369 -24.82 14.80 -31.78
N SER A 370 -25.26 16.08 -31.83
CA SER A 370 -26.55 16.54 -31.28
C SER A 370 -26.81 16.10 -29.83
N LEU A 371 -25.77 16.14 -29.00
CA LEU A 371 -25.82 15.64 -27.64
C LEU A 371 -26.52 16.61 -26.68
N LYS A 372 -27.39 16.11 -25.81
CA LYS A 372 -28.06 16.93 -24.78
C LYS A 372 -27.19 17.05 -23.54
N ARG A 373 -26.88 18.27 -23.11
CA ARG A 373 -26.08 18.52 -21.90
C ARG A 373 -26.85 18.14 -20.63
N ILE A 374 -26.19 17.40 -19.72
CA ILE A 374 -26.72 17.02 -18.41
C ILE A 374 -25.98 17.82 -17.33
N PRO A 375 -26.67 18.40 -16.33
CA PRO A 375 -26.01 19.07 -15.23
C PRO A 375 -25.19 18.09 -14.38
N LEU A 376 -24.06 18.58 -13.86
CA LEU A 376 -23.23 17.82 -12.92
C LEU A 376 -23.87 17.79 -11.53
N SER A 377 -23.83 16.61 -10.90
CA SER A 377 -24.18 16.40 -9.50
C SER A 377 -23.28 17.23 -8.57
N SER A 378 -23.68 17.34 -7.30
CA SER A 378 -22.88 18.04 -6.29
C SER A 378 -21.48 17.45 -6.11
N LEU A 379 -21.38 16.11 -6.13
CA LEU A 379 -20.11 15.38 -6.04
C LEU A 379 -19.21 15.66 -7.26
N GLU A 380 -19.77 15.59 -8.48
CA GLU A 380 -19.04 15.87 -9.72
C GLU A 380 -18.57 17.34 -9.77
N ARG A 381 -19.38 18.29 -9.30
CA ARG A 381 -18.97 19.71 -9.19
C ARG A 381 -17.82 19.91 -8.22
N GLN A 382 -17.85 19.22 -7.08
CA GLN A 382 -16.74 19.25 -6.12
C GLN A 382 -15.47 18.66 -6.74
N PHE A 383 -15.58 17.55 -7.46
CA PHE A 383 -14.46 16.95 -8.18
C PHE A 383 -13.90 17.91 -9.25
N GLN A 384 -14.75 18.50 -10.09
CA GLN A 384 -14.35 19.46 -11.12
C GLN A 384 -13.59 20.65 -10.54
N SER A 385 -13.97 21.16 -9.35
CA SER A 385 -13.28 22.30 -8.73
C SER A 385 -11.79 22.08 -8.46
N ARG A 386 -11.34 20.82 -8.43
CA ARG A 386 -9.94 20.45 -8.20
C ARG A 386 -9.28 19.84 -9.44
N PHE A 387 -10.05 19.56 -10.48
CA PHE A 387 -9.59 18.90 -11.70
C PHE A 387 -8.85 19.92 -12.59
N PRO A 388 -7.63 19.62 -13.05
CA PRO A 388 -6.85 20.54 -13.88
C PRO A 388 -7.34 20.52 -15.33
N GLY A 389 -8.53 21.07 -15.53
CA GLY A 389 -9.29 20.87 -16.75
C GLY A 389 -10.77 21.19 -16.60
N GLU A 390 -11.57 20.66 -17.52
CA GLU A 390 -13.02 20.85 -17.55
C GLU A 390 -13.74 19.52 -17.73
N ILE A 391 -14.90 19.38 -17.08
CA ILE A 391 -15.74 18.19 -17.17
C ILE A 391 -17.10 18.62 -17.67
N ALA A 392 -17.61 17.89 -18.66
CA ALA A 392 -18.95 18.09 -19.19
C ALA A 392 -19.62 16.73 -19.41
N LYS A 393 -20.90 16.65 -19.05
CA LYS A 393 -21.70 15.43 -19.19
C LYS A 393 -22.85 15.65 -20.17
N PHE A 394 -23.12 14.64 -20.98
CA PHE A 394 -24.08 14.67 -22.06
C PHE A 394 -24.88 13.36 -22.12
N SER A 395 -26.02 13.40 -22.81
CA SER A 395 -26.81 12.23 -23.17
C SER A 395 -27.08 12.22 -24.67
N ASP A 396 -26.96 11.05 -25.28
CA ASP A 396 -27.50 10.74 -26.61
C ASP A 396 -28.92 10.11 -26.53
N GLY A 397 -29.53 10.09 -25.34
CA GLY A 397 -30.82 9.44 -25.07
C GLY A 397 -30.72 7.95 -24.70
N GLN A 398 -29.62 7.28 -25.02
CA GLN A 398 -29.38 5.86 -24.69
C GLN A 398 -28.17 5.64 -23.76
N SER A 399 -27.24 6.58 -23.79
CA SER A 399 -25.95 6.55 -23.11
C SER A 399 -25.69 7.91 -22.46
N GLU A 400 -24.96 7.89 -21.35
CA GLU A 400 -24.34 9.07 -20.77
C GLU A 400 -22.90 9.16 -21.29
N ILE A 401 -22.48 10.35 -21.72
CA ILE A 401 -21.15 10.62 -22.25
C ILE A 401 -20.50 11.69 -21.38
N ILE A 402 -19.34 11.38 -20.83
CA ILE A 402 -18.56 12.29 -20.01
C ILE A 402 -17.31 12.68 -20.79
N PHE A 403 -17.19 13.97 -21.10
CA PHE A 403 -15.99 14.57 -21.65
C PHE A 403 -15.18 15.21 -20.53
N ARG A 404 -13.87 14.93 -20.51
CA ARG A 404 -12.92 15.58 -19.60
C ARG A 404 -11.77 16.15 -20.41
N THR A 405 -11.69 17.47 -20.45
CA THR A 405 -10.55 18.18 -21.04
C THR A 405 -9.46 18.27 -20.00
N ILE A 406 -8.27 17.79 -20.30
CA ILE A 406 -7.15 17.77 -19.36
C ILE A 406 -6.09 18.76 -19.84
N LYS A 407 -5.76 19.74 -18.99
CA LYS A 407 -4.81 20.82 -19.32
C LYS A 407 -3.39 20.51 -18.84
N SER A 408 -3.24 19.67 -17.80
CA SER A 408 -1.94 19.22 -17.29
C SER A 408 -1.98 17.75 -16.86
N PRO A 409 -0.85 16.99 -16.93
CA PRO A 409 -0.79 15.61 -16.46
C PRO A 409 -1.27 15.48 -15.01
N THR A 410 -2.16 14.54 -14.72
CA THR A 410 -2.79 14.44 -13.40
C THR A 410 -3.23 13.01 -13.07
N ARG A 411 -3.08 12.61 -11.81
CA ARG A 411 -3.66 11.35 -11.29
C ARG A 411 -5.16 11.47 -10.98
N GLN A 412 -5.71 12.69 -11.01
CA GLN A 412 -7.15 12.85 -10.81
C GLN A 412 -7.94 12.19 -11.94
N LEU A 413 -7.36 12.10 -13.15
CA LEU A 413 -7.87 11.23 -14.19
C LEU A 413 -7.50 9.77 -13.85
N HIS A 414 -8.49 9.05 -13.32
CA HIS A 414 -8.40 7.62 -13.02
C HIS A 414 -9.31 6.84 -13.99
N PRO A 415 -9.05 5.54 -14.21
CA PRO A 415 -9.91 4.72 -15.05
C PRO A 415 -11.32 4.62 -14.42
N ALA A 416 -12.36 4.50 -15.25
CA ALA A 416 -13.75 4.45 -14.79
C ALA A 416 -14.01 3.34 -13.76
N GLU A 417 -13.21 2.27 -13.81
CA GLU A 417 -13.23 1.15 -12.86
C GLU A 417 -13.15 1.60 -11.39
N ASP A 418 -12.29 2.58 -11.07
CA ASP A 418 -12.04 3.00 -9.70
C ASP A 418 -13.27 3.74 -9.13
N CYS A 419 -13.92 4.55 -9.97
CA CYS A 419 -15.15 5.25 -9.61
C CYS A 419 -16.32 4.28 -9.43
N LEU A 420 -16.42 3.26 -10.29
CA LEU A 420 -17.48 2.25 -10.24
C LEU A 420 -17.33 1.35 -9.00
N LYS A 421 -16.11 0.87 -8.72
CA LYS A 421 -15.80 0.12 -7.49
C LYS A 421 -16.13 0.93 -6.24
N GLY A 422 -15.70 2.20 -6.18
CA GLY A 422 -15.98 3.09 -5.05
C GLY A 422 -17.46 3.43 -4.87
N THR A 423 -18.29 3.25 -5.90
CA THR A 423 -19.75 3.38 -5.83
C THR A 423 -20.47 2.03 -5.68
N GLY A 424 -19.72 0.94 -5.42
CA GLY A 424 -20.27 -0.38 -5.10
C GLY A 424 -20.61 -1.27 -6.29
N TYR A 425 -20.15 -0.95 -7.50
CA TYR A 425 -20.28 -1.84 -8.66
C TYR A 425 -19.22 -2.95 -8.63
N LYS A 426 -19.62 -4.15 -9.03
CA LYS A 426 -18.72 -5.27 -9.33
C LYS A 426 -18.41 -5.28 -10.82
N LEU A 427 -17.15 -5.56 -11.18
CA LEU A 427 -16.72 -5.60 -12.58
C LEU A 427 -16.66 -7.05 -13.05
N SER A 428 -17.25 -7.35 -14.20
CA SER A 428 -17.34 -8.73 -14.73
C SER A 428 -16.60 -8.94 -16.05
N LYS A 429 -16.34 -7.86 -16.80
CA LYS A 429 -15.56 -7.91 -18.06
C LYS A 429 -14.69 -6.67 -18.17
N ASP A 430 -13.45 -6.86 -18.60
CA ASP A 430 -12.48 -5.82 -18.98
C ASP A 430 -11.87 -6.30 -20.31
N CYS A 431 -12.15 -5.59 -21.40
CA CYS A 431 -11.66 -5.95 -22.73
C CYS A 431 -11.51 -4.74 -23.65
N LEU A 432 -10.71 -4.89 -24.70
CA LEU A 432 -10.67 -3.93 -25.79
C LEU A 432 -11.76 -4.24 -26.82
N THR A 433 -12.52 -3.22 -27.21
CA THR A 433 -13.57 -3.35 -28.22
C THR A 433 -13.38 -2.32 -29.32
N LYS A 434 -13.60 -2.70 -30.58
CA LYS A 434 -13.71 -1.77 -31.69
C LYS A 434 -15.17 -1.33 -31.84
N ASP A 435 -15.40 -0.06 -32.12
CA ASP A 435 -16.72 0.42 -32.53
C ASP A 435 -16.95 0.23 -34.03
N ASP A 436 -18.13 0.64 -34.52
CA ASP A 436 -18.54 0.51 -35.92
C ASP A 436 -17.62 1.29 -36.90
N GLN A 437 -16.80 2.21 -36.39
CA GLN A 437 -15.83 2.99 -37.15
C GLN A 437 -14.41 2.40 -37.04
N GLY A 438 -14.26 1.23 -36.43
CA GLY A 438 -12.99 0.55 -36.21
C GLY A 438 -12.12 1.16 -35.10
N VAL A 439 -12.66 2.11 -34.33
CA VAL A 439 -11.94 2.79 -33.26
C VAL A 439 -11.87 1.91 -32.02
N LEU A 440 -10.68 1.78 -31.43
CA LEU A 440 -10.46 1.02 -30.21
C LEU A 440 -10.90 1.78 -28.95
N TRP A 441 -11.55 1.03 -28.05
CA TRP A 441 -12.01 1.47 -26.74
C TRP A 441 -11.61 0.46 -25.66
N HIS A 442 -11.26 0.95 -24.48
CA HIS A 442 -11.22 0.13 -23.28
C HIS A 442 -12.65 0.03 -22.73
N THR A 443 -13.20 -1.19 -22.67
CA THR A 443 -14.60 -1.40 -22.33
C THR A 443 -14.72 -2.37 -21.17
N LEU A 444 -15.50 -1.98 -20.17
CA LEU A 444 -15.79 -2.78 -19.00
C LEU A 444 -17.29 -2.92 -18.75
N ILE A 445 -17.66 -4.05 -18.14
CA ILE A 445 -19.02 -4.30 -17.69
C ILE A 445 -19.05 -4.18 -16.17
N ALA A 446 -19.92 -3.29 -15.68
CA ALA A 446 -20.12 -3.04 -14.27
C ALA A 446 -21.54 -3.41 -13.86
N GLU A 447 -21.67 -4.20 -12.79
CA GLU A 447 -22.92 -4.73 -12.28
C GLU A 447 -23.13 -4.32 -10.83
N ARG A 448 -24.31 -3.78 -10.53
CA ARG A 448 -24.75 -3.48 -9.17
C ARG A 448 -26.25 -3.69 -9.07
N ASP A 449 -26.66 -4.52 -8.12
CA ASP A 449 -28.06 -4.89 -7.94
C ASP A 449 -28.66 -5.43 -9.27
N GLN A 450 -29.72 -4.83 -9.80
CA GLN A 450 -30.30 -5.17 -11.11
C GLN A 450 -29.79 -4.27 -12.25
N ARG A 451 -28.82 -3.39 -11.98
CA ARG A 451 -28.27 -2.45 -12.97
C ARG A 451 -26.98 -3.01 -13.55
N LYS A 452 -26.96 -3.10 -14.88
CA LYS A 452 -25.77 -3.49 -15.64
C LYS A 452 -25.39 -2.34 -16.57
N LEU A 453 -24.12 -1.96 -16.52
CA LEU A 453 -23.54 -0.86 -17.28
C LEU A 453 -22.47 -1.41 -18.21
N ASN A 454 -22.47 -0.94 -19.45
CA ASN A 454 -21.36 -1.05 -20.37
C ASN A 454 -20.64 0.31 -20.39
N VAL A 455 -19.39 0.34 -19.96
CA VAL A 455 -18.59 1.56 -19.83
C VAL A 455 -17.39 1.46 -20.74
N SER A 456 -17.31 2.36 -21.73
CA SER A 456 -16.20 2.45 -22.66
C SER A 456 -15.44 3.75 -22.43
N GLU A 457 -14.11 3.69 -22.41
CA GLU A 457 -13.26 4.86 -22.23
C GLU A 457 -12.08 4.90 -23.19
N ARG A 458 -11.64 6.13 -23.49
CA ARG A 458 -10.42 6.42 -24.23
C ARG A 458 -9.95 7.84 -23.95
N ILE A 459 -8.71 8.11 -24.27
CA ILE A 459 -8.07 9.43 -24.17
C ILE A 459 -7.41 9.72 -25.51
N ILE A 460 -7.54 10.94 -26.00
CA ILE A 460 -6.94 11.37 -27.27
C ILE A 460 -6.24 12.71 -27.11
N ASP A 461 -5.23 12.96 -27.94
CA ASP A 461 -4.64 14.28 -28.13
C ASP A 461 -5.14 14.94 -29.44
N HIS A 462 -4.63 16.14 -29.71
CA HIS A 462 -4.95 16.90 -30.91
C HIS A 462 -4.22 16.42 -32.17
N HIS A 463 -3.21 15.56 -32.02
CA HIS A 463 -2.46 14.96 -33.12
C HIS A 463 -3.04 13.61 -33.57
N GLY A 464 -4.12 13.15 -32.94
CA GLY A 464 -4.78 11.89 -33.26
C GLY A 464 -4.17 10.67 -32.56
N HIS A 465 -3.20 10.86 -31.66
CA HIS A 465 -2.77 9.78 -30.78
C HIS A 465 -3.88 9.44 -29.80
N SER A 466 -3.95 8.17 -29.42
CA SER A 466 -4.94 7.70 -28.45
C SER A 466 -4.35 6.73 -27.45
N TRP A 467 -4.84 6.83 -26.22
CA TRP A 467 -4.53 5.95 -25.11
C TRP A 467 -5.82 5.34 -24.60
N LEU A 468 -5.79 4.04 -24.32
CA LEU A 468 -6.95 3.29 -23.83
C LEU A 468 -7.02 3.29 -22.30
N ARG A 469 -5.90 3.56 -21.62
CA ARG A 469 -5.81 3.60 -20.15
C ARG A 469 -5.22 4.93 -19.67
N ALA A 470 -5.67 5.35 -18.50
CA ALA A 470 -5.21 6.59 -17.86
C ALA A 470 -3.72 6.58 -17.51
N SER A 471 -3.17 5.44 -17.07
CA SER A 471 -1.75 5.32 -16.72
C SER A 471 -0.84 5.46 -17.95
N ASP A 472 -1.22 4.86 -19.07
CA ASP A 472 -0.47 4.93 -20.34
C ASP A 472 -0.39 6.39 -20.83
N TRP A 473 -1.51 7.12 -20.82
CA TRP A 473 -1.57 8.55 -21.11
C TRP A 473 -0.71 9.37 -20.14
N TYR A 474 -0.83 9.11 -18.84
CA TYR A 474 -0.10 9.86 -17.82
C TYR A 474 1.41 9.75 -18.05
N TRP A 475 1.93 8.55 -18.32
CA TRP A 475 3.34 8.36 -18.59
C TRP A 475 3.79 9.03 -19.89
N ALA A 476 3.02 8.90 -20.98
CA ALA A 476 3.33 9.59 -22.24
C ALA A 476 3.40 11.12 -22.06
N ALA A 477 2.49 11.68 -21.26
CA ALA A 477 2.47 13.10 -20.96
C ALA A 477 3.64 13.52 -20.04
N MET A 478 3.97 12.71 -19.03
CA MET A 478 5.07 12.97 -18.08
C MET A 478 6.45 12.94 -18.74
N ILE A 479 6.68 12.06 -19.71
CA ILE A 479 7.95 11.95 -20.44
C ILE A 479 8.00 12.83 -21.70
N GLY A 480 6.97 13.65 -21.93
CA GLY A 480 6.92 14.64 -23.00
C GLY A 480 6.61 14.09 -24.40
N GLN A 481 6.13 12.84 -24.52
CA GLN A 481 5.71 12.24 -25.79
C GLN A 481 4.40 12.82 -26.34
N THR A 482 3.59 13.46 -25.49
CA THR A 482 2.38 14.17 -25.90
C THR A 482 2.24 15.48 -25.12
N LYS A 483 1.53 16.45 -25.69
CA LYS A 483 1.24 17.76 -25.08
C LYS A 483 -0.25 18.04 -25.12
N GLY A 484 -0.75 18.58 -24.01
CA GLY A 484 -2.14 18.93 -23.86
C GLY A 484 -2.55 20.13 -24.73
N PRO A 485 -3.86 20.43 -24.79
CA PRO A 485 -4.93 19.77 -24.04
C PRO A 485 -5.25 18.36 -24.56
N TRP A 486 -5.58 17.44 -23.65
CA TRP A 486 -6.06 16.10 -23.97
C TRP A 486 -7.57 16.00 -23.74
N LEU A 487 -8.23 15.09 -24.45
CA LEU A 487 -9.65 14.79 -24.25
C LEU A 487 -9.81 13.35 -23.80
N SER A 488 -10.32 13.15 -22.59
CA SER A 488 -10.83 11.86 -22.13
C SER A 488 -12.33 11.78 -22.41
N ILE A 489 -12.74 10.64 -22.97
CA ILE A 489 -14.12 10.32 -23.31
C ILE A 489 -14.50 9.06 -22.55
N THR A 490 -15.55 9.13 -21.74
CA THR A 490 -16.15 7.95 -21.10
C THR A 490 -17.62 7.86 -21.53
N LYS A 491 -18.01 6.73 -22.12
CA LYS A 491 -19.38 6.43 -22.52
C LYS A 491 -19.95 5.37 -21.59
N VAL A 492 -21.07 5.67 -20.94
CA VAL A 492 -21.77 4.78 -20.02
C VAL A 492 -23.12 4.45 -20.63
N ARG A 493 -23.36 3.18 -20.94
CA ARG A 493 -24.62 2.69 -21.50
C ARG A 493 -25.26 1.70 -20.54
N HIS A 494 -26.55 1.86 -20.29
CA HIS A 494 -27.32 0.86 -19.56
C HIS A 494 -27.56 -0.37 -20.44
N ILE A 495 -27.18 -1.55 -19.96
CA ILE A 495 -27.58 -2.81 -20.55
C ILE A 495 -28.94 -3.15 -19.96
N LYS A 496 -29.98 -3.25 -20.80
CA LYS A 496 -31.28 -3.75 -20.35
C LYS A 496 -31.09 -5.20 -19.90
N SER A 497 -31.41 -5.48 -18.64
CA SER A 497 -31.53 -6.85 -18.14
C SER A 497 -32.69 -7.49 -18.92
N GLY A 498 -32.36 -8.45 -19.78
CA GLY A 498 -33.33 -9.27 -20.50
C GLY A 498 -34.01 -10.26 -19.58
#